data_AF-A0AAE8LQ94-F1
#
_entry.id   AF-A0AAE8LQ94-F1
#
_cell.length_a   1.000
_cell.length_b   1.000
_cell.length_c   1.000
_cell.angle_alpha   90.00
_cell.angle_beta   90.00
_cell.angle_gamma   90.00
#
_symmetry.space_group_name_H-M   'P 1'
#
loop_
_entity.id
_entity.type
_entity.pdbx_description
1 polymer ?
#
loop_
_entity_poly.entity_id
_entity_poly.type
_entity_poly.pdbx_seq_one_letter_code
_entity_poly.pdbx_strand_id
1 'polypeptide(L)' 'MYSYADRLRAVELYIRLGKRLNGTIRQQGYPTKNALRGWYREYLQHRDQRPWPSRRGSLRRRS' A
#
# COMPACT_ATOMS: atom_id res chain seq x y z
N MET A 1 -15.47 7.14 6.32
CA MET A 1 -14.36 8.04 5.93
C MET A 1 -13.08 7.43 6.49
N TYR A 2 -12.07 7.10 5.67
CA TYR A 2 -10.87 6.40 6.16
C TYR A 2 -9.78 7.39 6.57
N SER A 3 -9.22 7.22 7.75
CA SER A 3 -8.10 8.02 8.27
C SER A 3 -6.83 7.78 7.45
N TYR A 4 -5.94 8.77 7.39
CA TYR A 4 -4.68 8.68 6.62
C TYR A 4 -3.85 7.45 7.04
N ALA A 5 -3.82 7.12 8.34
CA ALA A 5 -3.16 5.93 8.87
C ALA A 5 -3.75 4.61 8.31
N ASP A 6 -5.07 4.52 8.17
CA ASP A 6 -5.73 3.33 7.62
C ASP A 6 -5.45 3.17 6.13
N ARG A 7 -5.38 4.30 5.39
CA ARG A 7 -5.00 4.30 3.97
C ARG A 7 -3.58 3.80 3.79
N LEU A 8 -2.66 4.27 4.64
CA LEU A 8 -1.26 3.82 4.64
C LEU A 8 -1.16 2.33 4.97
N ARG A 9 -1.88 1.82 5.97
CA ARG A 9 -1.91 0.38 6.29
C ARG A 9 -2.41 -0.46 5.11
N ALA A 10 -3.45 0.00 4.41
CA ALA A 10 -3.96 -0.68 3.23
C ALA A 10 -2.95 -0.69 2.06
N VAL A 11 -2.27 0.44 1.83
CA VAL A 11 -1.22 0.55 0.81
C VAL A 11 0.00 -0.31 1.17
N GLU A 12 0.37 -0.39 2.44
CA GLU A 12 1.45 -1.26 2.93
C GLU A 12 1.13 -2.75 2.68
N LEU A 13 -0.08 -3.18 3.06
CA LEU A 13 -0.57 -4.54 2.79
C LEU A 13 -0.58 -4.85 1.29
N TYR A 14 -1.00 -3.90 0.47
CA TYR A 14 -1.00 -4.02 -0.99
C TYR A 14 0.41 -4.23 -1.57
N ILE A 15 1.40 -3.47 -1.10
CA ILE A 15 2.80 -3.61 -1.52
C ILE A 15 3.37 -4.94 -1.01
N ARG A 16 3.10 -5.30 0.25
CA ARG A 16 3.55 -6.55 0.89
C ARG A 16 3.00 -7.80 0.20
N LEU A 17 1.75 -7.74 -0.28
CA LEU A 17 1.09 -8.82 -1.04
C LEU A 17 1.51 -8.85 -2.52
N GLY A 18 2.48 -8.05 -2.95
CA GLY A 18 2.97 -8.01 -4.33
C GLY A 18 1.96 -7.41 -5.30
N LYS A 19 1.24 -6.36 -4.89
CA LYS A 19 0.19 -5.67 -5.68
C LYS A 19 -1.06 -6.52 -5.94
N ARG A 20 -1.33 -7.53 -5.10
CA ARG A 20 -2.55 -8.35 -5.17
C ARG A 20 -3.72 -7.65 -4.47
N LEU A 21 -4.51 -6.92 -5.26
CA LEU A 21 -5.72 -6.20 -4.82
C LEU A 21 -6.69 -7.11 -4.05
N ASN A 22 -7.05 -8.27 -4.62
CA ASN A 22 -8.04 -9.15 -4.01
C ASN A 22 -7.58 -9.71 -2.65
N GLY A 23 -6.28 -9.90 -2.44
CA GLY A 23 -5.74 -10.35 -1.15
C GLY A 23 -5.94 -9.29 -0.07
N THR A 24 -5.63 -8.03 -0.40
CA THR A 24 -5.75 -6.90 0.53
C THR A 24 -7.21 -6.67 0.94
N ILE A 25 -8.12 -6.70 -0.04
CA ILE A 25 -9.55 -6.44 0.18
C ILE A 25 -10.19 -7.56 1.03
N ARG A 26 -9.85 -8.82 0.77
CA ARG A 26 -10.37 -9.95 1.55
C ARG A 26 -9.83 -9.96 2.99
N GLN A 27 -8.60 -9.53 3.18
CA GLN A 27 -7.92 -9.59 4.46
C GLN A 27 -8.26 -8.39 5.37
N GLN A 28 -8.53 -7.24 4.77
CA GLN A 28 -8.81 -6.01 5.50
C GLN A 28 -10.30 -5.61 5.46
N GLY A 29 -11.12 -6.19 4.57
CA GLY A 29 -12.57 -5.93 4.47
C GLY A 29 -12.93 -4.57 3.83
N TYR A 30 -11.93 -3.71 3.64
CA TYR A 30 -11.93 -2.39 3.04
C TYR A 30 -10.49 -2.14 2.57
N PRO A 31 -10.19 -1.31 1.55
CA PRO A 31 -11.04 -0.46 0.70
C PRO A 31 -11.47 -1.11 -0.62
N THR A 32 -12.27 -0.42 -1.43
CA THR A 32 -12.52 -0.80 -2.83
C THR A 32 -11.24 -0.70 -3.69
N LYS A 33 -11.17 -1.49 -4.78
CA LYS A 33 -10.03 -1.49 -5.72
C LYS A 33 -9.62 -0.08 -6.19
N ASN A 34 -10.60 0.79 -6.43
CA ASN A 34 -10.37 2.15 -6.93
C ASN A 34 -9.75 3.06 -5.86
N ALA A 35 -10.22 2.95 -4.61
CA ALA A 35 -9.66 3.70 -3.49
C ALA A 35 -8.21 3.27 -3.22
N LEU A 36 -7.90 1.96 -3.26
CA LEU A 36 -6.54 1.48 -3.07
C LEU A 36 -5.57 1.98 -4.15
N ARG A 37 -6.03 2.04 -5.41
CA ARG A 37 -5.25 2.65 -6.51
C ARG A 37 -5.01 4.13 -6.28
N GLY A 38 -6.02 4.88 -5.82
CA GLY A 38 -5.89 6.29 -5.47
C GLY A 38 -4.84 6.49 -4.36
N TRP A 39 -4.97 5.75 -3.27
CA TRP A 39 -4.03 5.84 -2.13
C TRP A 39 -2.62 5.40 -2.50
N TYR A 40 -2.45 4.42 -3.38
CA TYR A 40 -1.14 4.04 -3.89
C TYR A 40 -0.50 5.15 -4.73
N ARG A 41 -1.28 5.92 -5.51
CA ARG A 41 -0.78 7.08 -6.27
C ARG A 41 -0.41 8.23 -5.36
N GLU A 42 -1.26 8.56 -4.39
CA GLU A 42 -0.95 9.54 -3.33
C GLU A 42 0.31 9.12 -2.58
N TYR A 43 0.43 7.85 -2.19
CA TYR A 43 1.62 7.30 -1.55
C TYR A 43 2.87 7.50 -2.40
N LEU A 44 2.83 7.20 -3.71
CA LEU A 44 3.98 7.43 -4.59
C LEU A 44 4.38 8.90 -4.66
N GLN A 45 3.41 9.82 -4.66
CA GLN A 45 3.65 11.26 -4.69
C GLN A 45 4.23 11.78 -3.36
N HIS A 46 3.85 11.20 -2.22
CA HIS A 46 4.37 11.56 -0.90
C HIS A 46 5.67 10.83 -0.52
N ARG A 47 6.01 9.73 -1.22
CA ARG A 47 7.21 8.92 -0.95
C ARG A 47 8.51 9.70 -1.15
N ASP A 48 8.51 10.74 -1.98
CA ASP A 48 9.64 11.64 -2.17
C ASP A 48 9.92 12.54 -0.95
N GLN A 49 8.96 12.70 -0.02
CA GLN A 49 9.08 13.62 1.11
C GLN A 49 9.54 12.95 2.41
N ARG A 50 9.40 11.63 2.56
CA ARG A 50 9.88 10.91 3.76
C ARG A 50 10.14 9.43 3.50
N PRO A 51 11.34 8.91 3.79
CA PRO A 51 11.59 7.48 3.75
C PRO A 51 10.79 6.78 4.87
N TRP A 52 9.99 5.80 4.48
CA TRP A 52 9.30 4.88 5.39
C TRP A 52 10.31 4.17 6.31
N PRO A 53 10.03 3.96 7.62
CA PRO A 53 10.90 3.21 8.51
C PRO A 53 10.94 1.75 8.03
N SER A 54 11.94 1.47 7.22
CA SER A 54 12.13 0.21 6.54
C SER A 54 12.63 -0.81 7.55
N ARG A 55 11.74 -1.63 8.12
CA ARG A 55 12.15 -2.91 8.69
C ARG A 55 12.05 -4.01 7.64
N ARG A 56 13.18 -4.16 6.94
CA ARG A 56 13.79 -5.40 6.44
C ARG A 56 13.05 -6.18 5.33
N GLY A 57 13.72 -6.33 4.18
CA GLY A 57 13.41 -7.35 3.19
C GLY A 57 13.43 -6.86 1.74
N SER A 58 14.62 -6.60 1.22
CA SER A 58 15.01 -6.83 -0.18
C SER A 58 13.88 -7.25 -1.15
N LEU A 59 13.26 -6.27 -1.81
CA LEU A 59 12.59 -6.53 -3.08
C LEU A 59 13.69 -6.74 -4.12
N ARG A 60 14.15 -7.99 -4.23
CA ARG A 60 14.95 -8.45 -5.36
C ARG A 60 14.20 -8.09 -6.64
N ARG A 61 14.84 -7.24 -7.46
CA ARG A 61 14.52 -7.06 -8.87
C ARG A 61 14.43 -8.45 -9.53
N ARG A 62 13.40 -8.66 -10.33
CA ARG A 62 13.30 -9.73 -11.33
C ARG A 62 12.70 -9.05 -12.56
N SER A 63 13.60 -8.65 -13.47
CA SER A 63 13.80 -9.19 -14.83
C SER A 63 12.73 -8.71 -15.79
#